data_AF-A0A2V8E8L4-F1
#
_entry.id   AF-A0A2V8E8L4-F1
#
_cell.length_a   1.000
_cell.length_b   1.000
_cell.length_c   1.000
_cell.angle_alpha   90.00
_cell.angle_beta   90.00
_cell.angle_gamma   90.00
#
_symmetry.space_group_name_H-M   'P 1'
#
loop_
_entity.id
_entity.type
_entity.pdbx_description
1 polymer ?
#
loop_
_entity_poly.entity_id
_entity_poly.type
_entity_poly.pdbx_seq_one_letter_code
_entity_poly.pdbx_strand_id
1 'polypeptide(L)'
;MSRPASSSALPIAYVVLRTLIVMNWLMGAAILALLVVVPNGQWIMAAFKLSPSPDTDRLIMGLRAIAALGLAVIPLHYAVLKRLLAIVITVRAGDPFVAANANRLQTIAWALLALQLLSLVIGAIAKTVSTSAHPLDIDAGFSINGWLAVLLTFLLARVFAQGTLMRDDLEGTV
;
A
#
# COMPACT_ATOMS: atom_id res chain seq x y z
N MET A 1 -2.82 19.24 -39.32
CA MET A 1 -2.25 18.04 -38.70
C MET A 1 -1.65 18.42 -37.36
N SER A 2 -2.40 18.24 -36.28
CA SER A 2 -1.97 18.55 -34.92
C SER A 2 -1.09 17.40 -34.42
N ARG A 3 0.19 17.67 -34.10
CA ARG A 3 1.05 16.67 -33.44
C ARG A 3 0.38 16.24 -32.13
N PRO A 4 0.14 14.94 -31.86
CA PRO A 4 -0.29 14.53 -30.53
C PRO A 4 0.83 14.91 -29.57
N ALA A 5 0.51 15.70 -28.55
CA ALA A 5 1.46 16.04 -27.50
C ALA A 5 2.00 14.73 -26.93
N SER A 6 3.30 14.47 -27.10
CA SER A 6 3.97 13.32 -26.50
C SER A 6 3.91 13.49 -24.98
N SER A 7 2.87 12.95 -24.35
CA SER A 7 2.66 13.10 -22.92
C SER A 7 3.77 12.37 -22.18
N SER A 8 4.69 13.13 -21.59
CA SER A 8 5.79 12.64 -20.74
C SER A 8 5.29 11.90 -19.49
N ALA A 9 3.98 11.97 -19.20
CA ALA A 9 3.36 11.38 -18.02
C ALA A 9 3.55 9.86 -17.92
N LEU A 10 3.41 9.11 -19.02
CA LEU A 10 3.49 7.64 -18.97
C LEU A 10 4.93 7.11 -18.75
N PRO A 11 5.97 7.65 -19.41
CA PRO A 11 7.36 7.34 -19.05
C PRO A 11 7.70 7.69 -17.59
N ILE A 12 7.24 8.86 -17.08
CA ILE A 12 7.47 9.27 -15.70
C ILE A 12 6.79 8.29 -14.73
N ALA A 13 5.51 7.96 -14.95
CA ALA A 13 4.77 7.02 -14.13
C ALA A 13 5.46 5.64 -14.05
N TYR A 14 6.00 5.16 -15.17
CA TYR A 14 6.75 3.90 -15.21
C TYR A 14 7.99 3.93 -14.31
N VAL A 15 8.80 4.99 -14.38
CA VAL A 15 10.02 5.14 -13.56
C VAL A 15 9.67 5.31 -12.08
N VAL A 16 8.67 6.13 -11.77
CA VAL A 16 8.18 6.36 -10.41
C VAL A 16 7.72 5.03 -9.79
N LEU A 17 6.87 4.27 -10.48
CA LEU A 17 6.36 3.00 -9.95
C LEU A 17 7.47 1.98 -9.69
N ARG A 18 8.48 1.88 -10.56
CA ARG A 18 9.65 1.00 -10.31
C ARG A 18 10.45 1.44 -9.09
N THR A 19 10.66 2.75 -8.95
CA THR A 19 11.36 3.33 -7.80
C THR A 19 10.60 3.03 -6.51
N LEU A 20 9.28 3.24 -6.50
CA LEU A 20 8.41 2.93 -5.36
C LEU A 20 8.43 1.44 -5.01
N ILE A 21 8.48 0.53 -5.99
CA ILE A 21 8.61 -0.91 -5.73
C ILE A 21 9.91 -1.22 -5.00
N VAL A 22 11.03 -0.65 -5.44
CA VAL A 22 12.34 -0.83 -4.77
C VAL A 22 12.29 -0.26 -3.36
N MET A 23 11.81 0.97 -3.19
CA MET A 23 11.69 1.60 -1.87
C MET A 23 10.78 0.81 -0.93
N ASN A 24 9.69 0.22 -1.43
CA ASN A 24 8.81 -0.63 -0.63
C ASN A 24 9.54 -1.86 -0.07
N TRP A 25 10.37 -2.52 -0.89
CA TRP A 25 11.19 -3.65 -0.41
C TRP A 25 12.30 -3.21 0.55
N LEU A 26 12.93 -2.06 0.31
CA LEU A 26 13.91 -1.48 1.24
C LEU A 26 13.28 -1.17 2.60
N MET A 27 12.06 -0.61 2.60
CA MET A 27 11.29 -0.39 3.83
C MET A 27 11.00 -1.72 4.55
N GLY A 28 10.56 -2.75 3.82
CA GLY A 28 10.34 -4.08 4.40
C GLY A 28 11.60 -4.67 5.02
N ALA A 29 12.75 -4.55 4.35
CA ALA A 29 14.04 -4.98 4.89
C ALA A 29 14.44 -4.19 6.14
N ALA A 30 14.19 -2.87 6.17
CA ALA A 30 14.44 -2.04 7.35
C ALA A 30 13.55 -2.43 8.54
N ILE A 31 12.25 -2.67 8.31
CA ILE A 31 11.32 -3.14 9.36
C ILE A 31 11.76 -4.53 9.88
N LEU A 32 12.15 -5.44 8.97
CA LEU A 32 12.61 -6.76 9.36
C LEU A 32 13.91 -6.69 10.17
N ALA A 33 14.87 -5.87 9.73
CA ALA A 33 16.12 -5.64 10.46
C ALA A 33 15.83 -5.06 11.85
N LEU A 34 14.90 -4.09 11.95
CA LEU A 34 14.46 -3.57 13.23
C LEU A 34 13.91 -4.70 14.11
N LEU A 35 12.97 -5.51 13.63
CA LEU A 35 12.41 -6.62 14.40
C LEU A 35 13.44 -7.66 14.85
N VAL A 36 14.47 -7.91 14.05
CA VAL A 36 15.55 -8.87 14.35
C VAL A 36 16.63 -8.29 15.27
N VAL A 37 16.86 -6.97 15.23
CA VAL A 37 17.83 -6.27 16.11
C VAL A 37 17.20 -5.92 17.47
N VAL A 38 15.89 -5.68 17.50
CA VAL A 38 15.06 -5.34 18.66
C VAL A 38 15.01 -6.38 19.81
N PRO A 39 15.36 -7.67 19.66
CA PRO A 39 15.55 -8.57 20.80
C PRO A 39 16.62 -8.06 21.79
N ASN A 40 17.53 -7.16 21.38
CA ASN A 40 18.33 -6.34 22.29
C ASN A 40 17.48 -5.17 22.84
N GLY A 41 16.53 -5.43 23.74
CA GLY A 41 15.67 -4.39 24.36
C GLY A 41 16.44 -3.17 24.90
N GLN A 42 17.73 -3.34 25.20
CA GLN A 42 18.71 -2.30 25.50
C GLN A 42 18.75 -1.15 24.48
N TRP A 43 18.63 -1.42 23.17
CA TRP A 43 18.69 -0.37 22.13
C TRP A 43 17.46 0.54 22.16
N ILE A 44 16.26 -0.03 22.32
CA ILE A 44 15.02 0.77 22.44
C ILE A 44 15.05 1.56 23.75
N MET A 45 15.45 0.93 24.87
CA MET A 45 15.57 1.62 26.15
C MET A 45 16.59 2.78 26.08
N ALA A 46 17.71 2.60 25.37
CA ALA A 46 18.69 3.66 25.15
C ALA A 46 18.18 4.77 24.20
N ALA A 47 17.49 4.42 23.11
CA ALA A 47 16.96 5.36 22.12
C ALA A 47 15.85 6.26 22.69
N PHE A 48 15.00 5.71 23.55
CA PHE A 48 13.89 6.41 24.18
C PHE A 48 14.16 6.82 25.65
N LYS A 49 15.36 6.55 26.18
CA LYS A 49 15.75 6.81 27.59
C LYS A 49 14.77 6.21 28.60
N LEU A 50 14.25 5.02 28.33
CA LEU A 50 13.25 4.36 29.16
C LEU A 50 13.92 3.70 30.37
N SER A 51 13.32 3.87 31.56
CA SER A 51 13.66 3.09 32.74
C SER A 51 12.85 1.78 32.75
N PRO A 52 13.40 0.63 33.20
CA PRO A 52 12.67 -0.62 33.25
C PRO A 52 11.38 -0.48 34.06
N SER A 53 10.23 -0.66 33.41
CA SER A 53 8.91 -0.61 34.05
C SER A 53 7.92 -1.49 33.26
N PRO A 54 6.84 -1.98 33.89
CA PRO A 54 5.80 -2.75 33.19
C PRO A 54 5.17 -1.99 32.00
N ASP A 55 5.10 -0.66 32.10
CA ASP A 55 4.60 0.20 31.03
C ASP A 55 5.56 0.24 29.82
N THR A 56 6.86 0.24 30.07
CA THR A 56 7.91 0.15 29.03
C THR A 56 7.83 -1.17 28.28
N ASP A 57 7.61 -2.29 28.98
CA ASP A 57 7.48 -3.60 28.35
C ASP A 57 6.24 -3.69 27.45
N ARG A 58 5.12 -3.12 27.90
CA ARG A 58 3.89 -3.03 27.11
C ARG A 58 4.07 -2.17 25.86
N LEU A 59 4.77 -1.04 25.98
CA LEU A 59 5.11 -0.17 24.86
C LEU A 59 5.98 -0.90 23.82
N ILE A 60 7.03 -1.59 24.28
CA ILE A 60 7.93 -2.38 23.40
C ILE A 60 7.15 -3.49 22.69
N MET A 61 6.27 -4.20 23.39
CA MET A 61 5.43 -5.24 22.81
C MET A 61 4.47 -4.66 21.75
N GLY A 62 3.86 -3.50 22.01
CA GLY A 62 3.02 -2.79 21.06
C GLY A 62 3.78 -2.39 19.79
N LEU A 63 4.95 -1.78 19.93
CA LEU A 63 5.78 -1.39 18.80
C LEU A 63 6.24 -2.59 17.96
N ARG A 64 6.55 -3.73 18.61
CA ARG A 64 6.86 -4.99 17.91
C ARG A 64 5.66 -5.52 17.14
N ALA A 65 4.46 -5.50 17.74
CA ALA A 65 3.24 -5.91 17.06
C ALA A 65 2.94 -5.03 15.83
N ILE A 66 3.10 -3.71 15.98
CA ILE A 66 2.94 -2.75 14.87
C ILE A 66 3.97 -3.01 13.76
N ALA A 67 5.25 -3.21 14.12
CA ALA A 67 6.29 -3.51 13.15
C ALA A 67 6.03 -4.85 12.42
N ALA A 68 5.55 -5.88 13.13
CA ALA A 68 5.18 -7.16 12.54
C ALA A 68 4.00 -7.01 11.55
N LEU A 69 2.99 -6.23 11.89
CA LEU A 69 1.90 -5.89 10.96
C LEU A 69 2.41 -5.06 9.77
N GLY A 70 3.39 -4.17 10.00
CA GLY A 70 4.07 -3.42 8.96
C GLY A 70 4.73 -4.31 7.91
N LEU A 71 5.24 -5.50 8.27
CA LEU A 71 5.73 -6.47 7.29
C LEU A 71 4.63 -7.02 6.38
N ALA A 72 3.39 -7.18 6.87
CA ALA A 72 2.25 -7.62 6.07
C ALA A 72 1.79 -6.55 5.07
N VAL A 73 2.06 -5.27 5.34
CA VAL A 73 1.77 -4.15 4.42
C VAL A 73 2.66 -4.20 3.17
N ILE A 74 3.91 -4.65 3.29
CA ILE A 74 4.89 -4.70 2.19
C ILE A 74 4.41 -5.50 0.96
N PRO A 75 3.95 -6.77 1.08
CA PRO A 75 3.44 -7.52 -0.06
C PRO A 75 2.15 -6.93 -0.64
N LEU A 76 1.32 -6.28 0.18
CA LEU A 76 0.09 -5.62 -0.28
C LEU A 76 0.41 -4.37 -1.13
N HIS A 77 1.30 -3.50 -0.66
CA HIS A 77 1.79 -2.37 -1.45
C HIS A 77 2.48 -2.84 -2.74
N TYR A 78 3.31 -3.89 -2.66
CA TYR A 78 3.91 -4.49 -3.84
C TYR A 78 2.84 -4.98 -4.83
N ALA A 79 1.78 -5.62 -4.34
CA ALA A 79 0.69 -6.09 -5.17
C ALA A 79 0.00 -4.93 -5.92
N VAL A 80 -0.24 -3.80 -5.24
CA VAL A 80 -0.80 -2.58 -5.84
C VAL A 80 0.14 -2.00 -6.89
N LEU A 81 1.39 -1.71 -6.51
CA LEU A 81 2.38 -1.04 -7.36
C LEU A 81 2.69 -1.85 -8.63
N LYS A 82 2.85 -3.18 -8.49
CA LYS A 82 3.11 -4.07 -9.63
C LYS A 82 1.97 -4.06 -10.65
N ARG A 83 0.72 -4.00 -10.17
CA ARG A 83 -0.48 -4.00 -11.04
C ARG A 83 -0.69 -2.65 -11.70
N LEU A 84 -0.45 -1.55 -10.99
CA LEU A 84 -0.39 -0.22 -11.58
C LEU A 84 0.67 -0.13 -12.67
N LEU A 85 1.88 -0.68 -12.42
CA LEU A 85 2.94 -0.71 -13.42
C LEU A 85 2.53 -1.49 -14.66
N ALA A 86 1.87 -2.63 -14.47
CA ALA A 86 1.37 -3.44 -15.57
C ALA A 86 0.28 -2.71 -16.39
N ILE A 87 -0.61 -1.95 -15.74
CA ILE A 87 -1.60 -1.09 -16.42
C ILE A 87 -0.88 0.00 -17.21
N VAL A 88 0.12 0.69 -16.63
CA VAL A 88 0.92 1.70 -17.35
C VAL A 88 1.59 1.10 -18.58
N ILE A 89 2.10 -0.13 -18.50
CA ILE A 89 2.71 -0.82 -19.64
C ILE A 89 1.69 -1.05 -20.77
N THR A 90 0.47 -1.52 -20.47
CA THR A 90 -0.53 -1.76 -21.52
C THR A 90 -1.07 -0.46 -22.11
N VAL A 91 -1.26 0.58 -21.29
CA VAL A 91 -1.64 1.93 -21.76
C VAL A 91 -0.55 2.50 -22.68
N ARG A 92 0.73 2.32 -22.35
CA ARG A 92 1.86 2.73 -23.22
C ARG A 92 1.91 1.97 -24.54
N ALA A 93 1.41 0.74 -24.56
CA ALA A 93 1.27 -0.06 -25.78
C ALA A 93 0.03 0.33 -26.62
N GLY A 94 -0.76 1.32 -26.16
CA GLY A 94 -1.98 1.76 -26.85
C GLY A 94 -3.22 0.92 -26.52
N ASP A 95 -3.13 0.00 -25.56
CA ASP A 95 -4.19 -0.96 -25.25
C ASP A 95 -4.67 -0.86 -23.79
N PRO A 96 -5.38 0.23 -23.43
CA PRO A 96 -5.80 0.49 -22.05
C PRO A 96 -6.95 -0.42 -21.59
N PHE A 97 -7.83 -0.83 -22.49
CA PHE A 97 -9.05 -1.60 -22.21
C PHE A 97 -8.87 -3.06 -22.61
N VAL A 98 -8.07 -3.76 -21.82
CA VAL A 98 -7.92 -5.22 -21.87
C VAL A 98 -8.54 -5.85 -20.62
N ALA A 99 -9.14 -7.03 -20.76
CA ALA A 99 -9.76 -7.75 -19.62
C ALA A 99 -8.76 -7.94 -18.45
N ALA A 100 -7.47 -8.09 -18.78
CA ALA A 100 -6.40 -8.16 -17.79
C ALA A 100 -6.31 -6.89 -16.89
N ASN A 101 -6.59 -5.70 -17.41
CA ASN A 101 -6.57 -4.46 -16.64
C ASN A 101 -7.74 -4.36 -15.66
N ALA A 102 -8.93 -4.86 -16.03
CA ALA A 102 -10.05 -4.97 -15.11
C ALA A 102 -9.71 -5.88 -13.91
N ASN A 103 -9.10 -7.05 -14.17
CA ASN A 103 -8.64 -7.96 -13.12
C ASN A 103 -7.54 -7.35 -12.23
N ARG A 104 -6.60 -6.59 -12.84
CA ARG A 104 -5.57 -5.85 -12.10
C ARG A 104 -6.19 -4.83 -11.15
N LEU A 105 -7.15 -4.03 -11.62
CA LEU A 105 -7.88 -3.06 -10.80
C LEU A 105 -8.66 -3.73 -9.66
N GLN A 106 -9.33 -4.86 -9.94
CA GLN A 106 -10.04 -5.59 -8.90
C GLN A 106 -9.11 -6.10 -7.81
N THR A 107 -7.92 -6.59 -8.19
CA THR A 107 -6.93 -7.00 -7.19
C THR A 107 -6.37 -5.81 -6.41
N ILE A 108 -6.17 -4.65 -7.06
CA ILE A 108 -5.78 -3.42 -6.37
C ILE A 108 -6.85 -3.05 -5.34
N ALA A 109 -8.13 -3.10 -5.69
CA ALA A 109 -9.22 -2.78 -4.77
C ALA A 109 -9.22 -3.67 -3.52
N TRP A 110 -9.03 -4.99 -3.69
CA TRP A 110 -8.89 -5.92 -2.56
C TRP A 110 -7.65 -5.66 -1.72
N ALA A 111 -6.51 -5.33 -2.35
CA ALA A 111 -5.30 -4.99 -1.62
C ALA A 111 -5.46 -3.69 -0.81
N LEU A 112 -6.11 -2.67 -1.37
CA LEU A 112 -6.44 -1.43 -0.67
C LEU A 112 -7.38 -1.68 0.51
N LEU A 113 -8.38 -2.55 0.36
CA LEU A 113 -9.27 -2.92 1.45
C LEU A 113 -8.49 -3.58 2.60
N ALA A 114 -7.61 -4.54 2.28
CA ALA A 114 -6.76 -5.18 3.28
C ALA A 114 -5.84 -4.18 3.99
N LEU A 115 -5.29 -3.20 3.26
CA LEU A 115 -4.49 -2.12 3.84
C LEU A 115 -5.30 -1.23 4.80
N GLN A 116 -6.56 -0.91 4.46
CA GLN A 116 -7.43 -0.15 5.38
C GLN A 116 -7.74 -0.92 6.66
N LEU A 117 -8.02 -2.22 6.54
CA LEU A 117 -8.26 -3.07 7.70
C LEU A 117 -7.01 -3.18 8.58
N LEU A 118 -5.82 -3.36 8.00
CA LEU A 118 -4.56 -3.33 8.74
C LEU A 118 -4.31 -1.98 9.42
N SER A 119 -4.59 -0.87 8.73
CA SER A 119 -4.49 0.49 9.29
C SER A 119 -5.34 0.65 10.55
N LEU A 120 -6.58 0.13 10.55
CA LEU A 120 -7.44 0.13 11.73
C LEU A 120 -6.85 -0.66 12.90
N VAL A 121 -6.31 -1.86 12.63
CA VAL A 121 -5.68 -2.71 13.65
C VAL A 121 -4.44 -2.02 14.23
N ILE A 122 -3.58 -1.46 13.38
CA ILE A 122 -2.36 -0.74 13.80
C ILE A 122 -2.73 0.48 14.64
N GLY A 123 -3.70 1.28 14.20
CA GLY A 123 -4.18 2.45 14.95
C GLY A 123 -4.81 2.09 16.30
N ALA A 124 -5.53 0.96 16.37
CA ALA A 124 -6.06 0.46 17.63
C ALA A 124 -4.93 0.06 18.60
N ILE A 125 -3.93 -0.71 18.13
CA ILE A 125 -2.77 -1.08 18.95
C ILE A 125 -2.06 0.19 19.45
N ALA A 126 -1.75 1.13 18.54
CA ALA A 126 -1.07 2.38 18.87
C ALA A 126 -1.77 3.14 20.00
N LYS A 127 -3.10 3.29 19.92
CA LYS A 127 -3.90 3.93 20.98
C LYS A 127 -3.81 3.20 22.32
N THR A 128 -3.78 1.86 22.33
CA THR A 128 -3.71 1.07 23.57
C THR A 128 -2.35 1.06 24.25
N VAL A 129 -1.28 1.40 23.52
CA VAL A 129 0.10 1.43 24.04
C VAL A 129 0.64 2.85 24.21
N SER A 130 -0.01 3.84 23.61
CA SER A 130 0.26 5.26 23.86
C SER A 130 -0.07 5.61 25.31
N THR A 131 0.84 6.33 25.96
CA THR A 131 0.67 6.83 27.34
C THR A 131 0.89 8.33 27.37
N SER A 132 0.42 9.02 28.42
CA SER A 132 0.68 10.46 28.58
C SER A 132 2.17 10.79 28.68
N ALA A 133 3.00 9.85 29.13
CA ALA A 133 4.45 10.01 29.21
C ALA A 133 5.16 9.76 27.86
N HIS A 134 4.60 8.90 27.01
CA HIS A 134 5.13 8.55 25.70
C HIS A 134 3.98 8.51 24.68
N PRO A 135 3.56 9.67 24.14
CA PRO A 135 2.52 9.71 23.13
C PRO A 135 3.06 9.07 21.84
N LEU A 136 2.32 8.09 21.32
CA LEU A 136 2.61 7.48 20.01
C LEU A 136 1.64 8.07 18.99
N ASP A 137 2.15 9.02 18.21
CA ASP A 137 1.43 9.55 17.05
C ASP A 137 1.78 8.72 15.81
N ILE A 138 0.94 7.73 15.54
CA ILE A 138 1.05 6.89 14.35
C ILE A 138 -0.14 7.25 13.47
N ASP A 139 0.15 7.70 12.24
CA ASP A 139 -0.85 8.00 11.21
C ASP A 139 -1.44 6.70 10.63
N ALA A 140 -2.13 5.96 11.48
CA ALA A 140 -2.84 4.73 11.19
C ALA A 140 -4.19 4.73 11.91
N GLY A 141 -5.21 4.23 11.24
CA GLY A 141 -6.58 4.24 11.73
C GLY A 141 -7.59 4.45 10.61
N PHE A 142 -8.77 4.95 10.99
CA PHE A 142 -9.86 5.13 10.05
C PHE A 142 -9.60 6.35 9.14
N SER A 143 -9.57 6.12 7.82
CA SER A 143 -9.38 7.16 6.82
C SER A 143 -10.52 7.17 5.81
N ILE A 144 -11.35 8.22 5.83
CA ILE A 144 -12.45 8.40 4.87
C ILE A 144 -11.91 8.35 3.43
N ASN A 145 -10.80 9.06 3.16
CA ASN A 145 -10.17 9.08 1.85
C ASN A 145 -9.67 7.68 1.44
N GLY A 146 -9.14 6.91 2.38
CA GLY A 146 -8.73 5.53 2.17
C GLY A 146 -9.89 4.62 1.78
N TRP A 147 -11.01 4.70 2.49
CA TRP A 147 -12.23 3.94 2.19
C TRP A 147 -12.85 4.37 0.86
N LEU A 148 -12.86 5.67 0.55
CA LEU A 148 -13.28 6.18 -0.76
C LEU A 148 -12.40 5.62 -1.88
N ALA A 149 -11.08 5.57 -1.70
CA ALA A 149 -10.19 4.97 -2.68
C ALA A 149 -10.49 3.48 -2.93
N VAL A 150 -10.83 2.71 -1.88
CA VAL A 150 -11.27 1.31 -2.02
C VAL A 150 -12.53 1.21 -2.88
N LEU A 151 -13.57 1.98 -2.54
CA LEU A 151 -14.86 1.96 -3.25
C LEU A 151 -14.70 2.40 -4.70
N LEU A 152 -13.99 3.50 -4.94
CA LEU A 152 -13.74 4.02 -6.29
C LEU A 152 -12.91 3.05 -7.13
N THR A 153 -11.95 2.35 -6.54
CA THR A 153 -11.17 1.34 -7.28
C THR A 153 -12.01 0.13 -7.65
N PHE A 154 -12.90 -0.35 -6.76
CA PHE A 154 -13.86 -1.41 -7.11
C PHE A 154 -14.80 -0.96 -8.24
N LEU A 155 -15.30 0.27 -8.17
CA LEU A 155 -16.15 0.84 -9.21
C LEU A 155 -15.38 0.92 -10.54
N LEU A 156 -14.14 1.41 -10.52
CA LEU A 156 -13.30 1.50 -11.71
C LEU A 156 -13.03 0.12 -12.32
N ALA A 157 -12.77 -0.90 -11.48
CA ALA A 157 -12.60 -2.28 -11.94
C ALA A 157 -13.85 -2.79 -12.67
N ARG A 158 -15.05 -2.51 -12.15
CA ARG A 158 -16.33 -2.87 -12.79
C ARG A 158 -16.52 -2.14 -14.11
N VAL A 159 -16.27 -0.84 -14.15
CA VAL A 159 -16.38 -0.03 -15.38
C VAL A 159 -15.42 -0.52 -16.46
N PHE A 160 -14.17 -0.87 -16.11
CA PHE A 160 -13.22 -1.45 -17.05
C PHE A 160 -13.64 -2.83 -17.54
N ALA A 161 -14.24 -3.66 -16.68
CA ALA A 161 -14.79 -4.95 -17.08
C ALA A 161 -15.95 -4.79 -18.07
N GLN A 162 -16.83 -3.81 -17.87
CA GLN A 162 -17.91 -3.53 -18.83
C GLN A 162 -17.37 -2.94 -20.15
N GLY A 163 -16.41 -2.01 -20.08
CA GLY A 163 -15.81 -1.41 -21.27
C GLY A 163 -15.03 -2.40 -22.14
N THR A 164 -14.51 -3.48 -21.54
CA THR A 164 -13.87 -4.57 -22.29
C THR A 164 -14.89 -5.45 -23.00
N LEU A 165 -15.99 -5.82 -22.34
CA LEU A 165 -17.10 -6.55 -23.00
C LEU A 165 -17.68 -5.76 -24.18
N MET A 166 -17.90 -4.46 -24.01
CA MET A 166 -18.42 -3.61 -25.09
C MET A 166 -17.48 -3.52 -26.28
N ARG A 167 -16.17 -3.58 -26.06
CA ARG A 167 -15.17 -3.60 -27.13
C ARG A 167 -15.20 -4.93 -27.87
N ASP A 168 -15.26 -6.04 -27.14
CA ASP A 168 -15.32 -7.38 -27.72
C ASP A 168 -16.59 -7.55 -28.58
N ASP A 169 -17.73 -7.03 -28.12
CA ASP A 169 -18.98 -7.02 -28.88
C ASP A 169 -18.85 -6.23 -30.20
N LEU A 170 -18.18 -5.07 -30.19
CA LEU A 170 -17.96 -4.26 -31.40
C LEU A 170 -17.01 -4.96 -32.39
N GLU A 171 -15.93 -5.57 -31.90
CA GLU A 171 -14.97 -6.32 -32.73
C GLU A 171 -15.60 -7.59 -33.34
N GLY A 172 -16.64 -8.16 -32.72
CA GLY A 172 -17.39 -9.31 -33.24
C GLY A 172 -18.48 -8.99 -34.28
N THR A 173 -18.71 -7.71 -34.60
CA THR A 173 -19.76 -7.29 -35.56
C THR A 173 -19.24 -6.93 -36.96
N VAL A 174 -17.93 -7.07 -37.20
CA VAL A 174 -17.26 -6.82 -38.50
C VAL A 174 -16.95 -8.10 -39.27
#